data_AF-A0A0F9DJB2-F1
#
_entry.id   AF-A0A0F9DJB2-F1
#
_cell.length_a   1.000
_cell.length_b   1.000
_cell.length_c   1.000
_cell.angle_alpha   90.00
_cell.angle_beta   90.00
_cell.angle_gamma   90.00
#
_symmetry.space_group_name_H-M   'P 1'
#
loop_
_entity.id
_entity.type
_entity.pdbx_description
1 polymer ?
#
loop_
_entity_poly.entity_id
_entity_poly.type
_entity_poly.pdbx_seq_one_letter_code
_entity_poly.pdbx_strand_id
1 'polypeptide(L)'
;MREITPLDLVDDTKETLASYLISKFNHSLKARKDAVDNHYRRWEENYLAKPKVATRTTPFYNASNFVPQLIRMSTDIMHARLMGLLFAPKPFMKPRFLTPDSVITRKHMDALARWFETVVFRGLDLFQAVDLTLHTTVKTGTCLLKAPYVRDPIWVGGALEGADEGKEIKRAGMKLYPVDYDDFWPYPVTAQTLKDVSILFHRVRLTREEVEYRKASRDYNWNAGACDALLMSPS
;
A
#
# COMPACT_ATOMS: atom_id res chain seq x y z
N MET A 1 -18.60 -10.16 -3.38
CA MET A 1 -17.52 -10.97 -3.97
C MET A 1 -17.54 -10.64 -5.46
N ARG A 2 -16.56 -9.89 -6.01
CA ARG A 2 -16.43 -9.86 -7.47
C ARG A 2 -15.81 -11.20 -7.82
N GLU A 3 -16.60 -12.11 -8.38
CA GLU A 3 -16.05 -13.32 -8.98
C GLU A 3 -14.95 -12.88 -9.94
N ILE A 4 -13.72 -13.32 -9.69
CA ILE A 4 -12.65 -13.18 -10.67
C ILE A 4 -13.00 -14.21 -11.73
N THR A 5 -13.87 -13.83 -12.67
CA THR A 5 -14.24 -14.69 -13.78
C THR A 5 -12.99 -14.84 -14.64
N PRO A 6 -12.39 -16.03 -14.75
CA PRO A 6 -11.32 -16.25 -15.70
C PRO A 6 -11.88 -15.96 -17.09
N LEU A 7 -11.30 -14.98 -17.77
CA LEU A 7 -11.59 -14.74 -19.17
C LEU A 7 -10.78 -15.75 -19.97
N ASP A 8 -11.47 -16.76 -20.51
CA ASP A 8 -10.91 -17.69 -21.49
C ASP A 8 -10.69 -16.94 -22.81
N LEU A 9 -9.54 -16.25 -22.89
CA LEU A 9 -9.11 -15.54 -24.08
C LEU A 9 -8.38 -16.51 -25.01
N VAL A 10 -8.69 -16.42 -26.31
CA VAL A 10 -7.90 -17.03 -27.38
C VAL A 10 -6.52 -16.37 -27.42
N ASP A 11 -5.47 -17.11 -27.78
CA ASP A 11 -4.08 -16.63 -27.69
C ASP A 11 -3.82 -15.34 -28.49
N ASP A 12 -4.36 -15.22 -29.71
CA ASP A 12 -4.30 -13.97 -30.51
C ASP A 12 -4.93 -12.77 -29.79
N THR A 13 -5.99 -13.02 -29.01
CA THR A 13 -6.67 -11.97 -28.23
C THR A 13 -5.83 -11.57 -27.02
N LYS A 14 -5.07 -12.52 -26.43
CA LYS A 14 -4.13 -12.23 -25.34
C LYS A 14 -2.99 -11.35 -25.82
N GLU A 15 -2.41 -11.63 -26.98
CA GLU A 15 -1.33 -10.80 -27.54
C GLU A 15 -1.80 -9.39 -27.87
N THR A 16 -2.99 -9.27 -28.44
CA THR A 16 -3.61 -7.98 -28.74
C THR A 16 -3.88 -7.19 -27.45
N LEU A 17 -4.44 -7.85 -26.43
CA LEU A 17 -4.70 -7.23 -25.13
C LEU A 17 -3.40 -6.82 -24.42
N ALA A 18 -2.38 -7.67 -24.45
CA ALA A 18 -1.07 -7.38 -23.88
C ALA A 18 -0.45 -6.15 -24.57
N SER A 19 -0.47 -6.11 -25.89
CA SER A 19 0.02 -4.97 -26.69
C SER A 19 -0.74 -3.67 -26.35
N TYR A 20 -2.06 -3.76 -26.20
CA TYR A 20 -2.90 -2.64 -25.77
C TYR A 20 -2.52 -2.15 -24.37
N LEU A 21 -2.39 -3.06 -23.39
CA LEU A 21 -2.02 -2.73 -22.01
C LEU A 21 -0.62 -2.11 -21.93
N ILE A 22 0.36 -2.66 -22.66
CA ILE A 22 1.72 -2.13 -22.74
C ILE A 22 1.71 -0.71 -23.34
N SER A 23 0.96 -0.51 -24.43
CA SER A 23 0.81 0.81 -25.05
C SER A 23 0.22 1.84 -24.08
N LYS A 24 -0.84 1.48 -23.34
CA LYS A 24 -1.45 2.36 -22.33
C LYS A 24 -0.52 2.61 -21.14
N PHE A 25 0.21 1.59 -20.68
CA PHE A 25 1.19 1.73 -19.62
C PHE A 25 2.32 2.70 -20.00
N ASN A 26 2.89 2.56 -21.20
CA ASN A 26 3.90 3.47 -21.73
C ASN A 26 3.38 4.91 -21.84
N HIS A 27 2.12 5.08 -22.24
CA HIS A 27 1.48 6.40 -22.25
C HIS A 27 1.39 7.00 -20.83
N SER A 28 0.93 6.22 -19.85
CA SER A 28 0.89 6.67 -18.45
C SER A 28 2.27 7.00 -17.89
N LEU A 29 3.30 6.19 -18.20
CA LEU A 29 4.68 6.46 -17.80
C LEU A 29 5.17 7.81 -18.32
N LYS A 30 4.97 8.07 -19.61
CA LYS A 30 5.40 9.33 -20.24
C LYS A 30 4.65 10.53 -19.68
N ALA A 31 3.32 10.43 -19.55
CA ALA A 31 2.49 11.52 -19.06
C ALA A 31 2.77 11.85 -17.58
N ARG A 32 3.03 10.82 -16.75
CA ARG A 32 3.33 10.99 -15.32
C ARG A 32 4.69 11.64 -15.08
N LYS A 33 5.70 11.28 -15.87
CA LYS A 33 7.07 11.79 -15.72
C LYS A 33 7.12 13.32 -15.66
N ASP A 34 6.41 13.97 -16.57
CA ASP A 34 6.44 15.42 -16.69
C ASP A 34 5.53 16.12 -15.68
N ALA A 35 4.36 15.54 -15.41
CA ALA A 35 3.32 16.16 -14.59
C ALA A 35 3.52 15.96 -13.07
N VAL A 36 4.07 14.82 -12.64
CA VAL A 36 4.09 14.46 -11.21
C VAL A 36 5.50 14.11 -10.72
N ASP A 37 6.24 13.29 -11.46
CA ASP A 37 7.51 12.73 -10.94
C ASP A 37 8.57 13.81 -10.69
N ASN A 38 8.61 14.86 -11.53
CA ASN A 38 9.50 16.00 -11.31
C ASN A 38 9.21 16.74 -10.00
N HIS A 39 7.93 16.93 -9.66
CA HIS A 39 7.54 17.57 -8.41
C HIS A 39 7.82 16.64 -7.23
N TYR A 40 7.41 15.38 -7.34
CA TYR A 40 7.63 14.35 -6.32
C TYR A 40 9.11 14.22 -5.96
N ARG A 41 10.00 14.09 -6.95
CA ARG A 41 11.45 13.99 -6.73
C ARG A 41 11.99 15.22 -6.00
N ARG A 42 11.52 16.42 -6.38
CA ARG A 42 11.91 17.67 -5.70
C ARG A 42 11.49 17.68 -4.22
N TRP A 43 10.28 17.21 -3.91
CA TRP A 43 9.82 17.10 -2.51
C TRP A 43 10.66 16.11 -1.71
N GLU A 44 11.02 14.98 -2.32
CA GLU A 44 11.88 13.99 -1.67
C GLU A 44 13.31 14.50 -1.45
N GLU A 45 13.91 15.16 -2.42
CA GLU A 45 15.22 15.80 -2.29
C GLU A 45 15.22 16.86 -1.17
N ASN A 46 14.15 17.66 -1.09
CA ASN A 46 13.96 18.65 -0.03
C ASN A 46 13.80 18.00 1.36
N TYR A 47 13.07 16.89 1.46
CA TYR A 47 12.91 16.14 2.70
C TYR A 47 14.24 15.53 3.17
N LEU A 48 15.01 14.95 2.25
CA LEU A 48 16.33 14.39 2.56
C LEU A 48 17.37 15.47 2.91
N ALA A 49 17.15 16.71 2.46
CA ALA A 49 18.00 17.88 2.70
C ALA A 49 19.49 17.59 2.42
N LYS A 50 19.77 16.86 1.33
CA LYS A 50 21.14 16.48 0.98
C LYS A 50 21.94 17.74 0.61
N PRO A 51 23.13 17.94 1.19
CA PRO A 51 23.98 19.07 0.82
C PRO A 51 24.42 18.92 -0.64
N LYS A 52 24.42 20.03 -1.40
CA LYS A 52 24.83 20.04 -2.82
C LYS A 52 26.30 19.62 -3.02
N VAL A 53 27.13 19.83 -2.00
CA VAL A 53 28.54 19.44 -1.97
C VAL A 53 28.84 18.86 -0.59
N ALA A 54 29.51 17.71 -0.52
CA ALA A 54 29.83 17.06 0.76
C ALA A 54 30.76 17.91 1.63
N THR A 55 31.73 18.59 1.01
CA THR A 55 32.67 19.50 1.66
C THR A 55 32.56 20.89 1.04
N ARG A 56 32.52 21.94 1.87
CA ARG A 56 32.51 23.32 1.39
C ARG A 56 33.88 23.94 1.67
N THR A 57 34.41 24.71 0.72
CA THR A 57 35.70 25.41 0.87
C THR A 57 35.55 26.81 1.46
N THR A 58 34.31 27.26 1.72
CA THR A 58 33.99 28.55 2.33
C THR A 58 33.11 28.36 3.57
N PRO A 59 33.34 29.06 4.69
CA PRO A 59 34.39 30.06 4.93
C PRO A 59 35.78 29.45 5.17
N PHE A 60 35.89 28.15 5.44
CA PHE A 60 37.16 27.45 5.65
C PHE A 60 37.28 26.23 4.72
N TYR A 61 38.51 25.87 4.35
CA TYR A 61 38.80 24.67 3.55
C TYR A 61 38.38 23.41 4.31
N ASN A 62 37.67 22.49 3.64
CA ASN A 62 37.08 21.28 4.25
C ASN A 62 36.09 21.55 5.40
N ALA A 63 35.39 22.68 5.39
CA ALA A 63 34.30 22.91 6.32
C ALA A 63 33.15 21.90 6.09
N SER A 64 32.61 21.38 7.20
CA SER A 64 31.42 20.52 7.18
C SER A 64 30.23 21.28 6.61
N ASN A 65 29.58 20.72 5.59
CA ASN A 65 28.39 21.30 4.98
C ASN A 65 27.13 20.70 5.60
N PHE A 66 26.79 21.14 6.81
CA PHE A 66 25.56 20.74 7.46
C PHE A 66 24.37 21.57 6.96
N VAL A 67 23.34 20.90 6.44
CA VAL A 67 22.07 21.53 6.07
C VAL A 67 21.03 21.11 7.10
N PRO A 68 20.44 22.05 7.87
CA PRO A 68 19.43 21.70 8.85
C PRO A 68 18.18 21.12 8.16
N GLN A 69 17.74 19.94 8.62
CA GLN A 69 16.61 19.21 8.03
C GLN A 69 15.25 19.74 8.52
N LEU A 70 15.01 21.05 8.39
CA LEU A 70 13.79 21.71 8.90
C LEU A 70 12.49 21.11 8.34
N ILE A 71 12.50 20.75 7.05
CA ILE A 71 11.35 20.15 6.37
C ILE A 71 11.04 18.79 7.00
N ARG A 72 12.05 17.93 7.15
CA ARG A 72 11.91 16.62 7.78
C ARG A 72 11.36 16.72 9.20
N MET A 73 11.95 17.57 10.04
CA MET A 73 11.48 17.76 11.41
C MET A 73 10.01 18.23 11.45
N SER A 74 9.64 19.14 10.55
CA SER A 74 8.27 19.67 10.48
C SER A 74 7.28 18.60 10.00
N THR A 75 7.66 17.81 8.99
CA THR A 75 6.88 16.67 8.49
C THR A 75 6.65 15.63 9.58
N ASP A 76 7.71 15.25 10.32
CA ASP A 76 7.64 14.25 11.38
C ASP A 76 6.75 14.72 12.54
N ILE A 77 6.87 16.00 12.95
CA ILE A 77 6.01 16.61 13.99
C ILE A 77 4.54 16.64 13.53
N MET A 78 4.29 17.05 12.29
CA MET A 78 2.93 17.14 11.76
C MET A 78 2.29 15.76 11.67
N HIS A 79 3.04 14.77 11.16
CA HIS A 79 2.64 13.38 11.12
C HIS A 79 2.28 12.85 12.53
N ALA A 80 3.17 13.02 13.52
CA ALA A 80 2.93 12.57 14.88
C ALA A 80 1.68 13.21 15.51
N ARG A 81 1.46 14.51 15.26
CA ARG A 81 0.25 15.22 15.72
C ARG A 81 -1.01 14.68 15.07
N LEU A 82 -1.00 14.45 13.76
CA LEU A 82 -2.15 13.91 13.03
C LEU A 82 -2.47 12.48 13.48
N MET A 83 -1.45 11.62 13.65
CA MET A 83 -1.63 10.28 14.22
C MET A 83 -2.21 10.34 15.64
N GLY A 84 -1.67 11.23 16.48
CA GLY A 84 -2.19 11.49 17.81
C GLY A 84 -3.66 11.90 17.78
N LEU A 85 -4.05 12.82 16.91
CA LEU A 85 -5.44 13.28 16.79
C LEU A 85 -6.39 12.18 16.28
N LEU A 86 -5.97 11.39 15.30
CA LEU A 86 -6.79 10.33 14.72
C LEU A 86 -7.01 9.16 15.69
N PHE A 87 -5.99 8.79 16.47
CA PHE A 87 -6.00 7.58 17.29
C PHE A 87 -6.12 7.83 18.81
N ALA A 88 -6.02 9.07 19.28
CA ALA A 88 -6.31 9.42 20.67
C ALA A 88 -7.76 9.12 21.11
N PRO A 89 -8.81 9.45 20.34
CA PRO A 89 -10.17 9.21 20.79
C PRO A 89 -10.51 7.72 20.77
N LYS A 90 -11.05 7.21 21.88
CA LYS A 90 -11.57 5.85 22.02
C LYS A 90 -13.08 5.89 22.32
N PRO A 91 -13.91 5.07 21.66
CA PRO A 91 -13.57 4.11 20.59
C PRO A 91 -13.27 4.82 19.26
N PHE A 92 -12.40 4.23 18.43
CA PHE A 92 -11.95 4.82 17.16
C PHE A 92 -13.11 5.07 16.18
N MET A 93 -14.07 4.14 16.11
CA MET A 93 -15.32 4.33 15.39
C MET A 93 -16.49 4.16 16.35
N LYS A 94 -17.42 5.11 16.30
CA LYS A 94 -18.66 5.07 17.06
C LYS A 94 -19.82 4.89 16.10
N PRO A 95 -20.48 3.72 16.07
CA PRO A 95 -21.67 3.53 15.25
C PRO A 95 -22.76 4.51 15.70
N ARG A 96 -23.55 5.00 14.75
CA ARG A 96 -24.72 5.84 15.00
C ARG A 96 -25.91 5.28 14.23
N PHE A 97 -27.09 5.36 14.82
CA PHE A 97 -28.32 5.02 14.11
C PHE A 97 -28.73 6.17 13.19
N LEU A 98 -29.20 5.80 12.00
CA LEU A 98 -29.77 6.74 11.05
C LEU A 98 -31.26 6.96 11.33
N THR A 99 -31.94 5.97 11.93
CA THR A 99 -33.36 6.02 12.29
C THR A 99 -33.53 6.23 13.80
N PRO A 100 -34.31 7.23 14.24
CA PRO A 100 -34.51 7.53 15.66
C PRO A 100 -35.30 6.46 16.42
N ASP A 101 -36.11 5.63 15.74
CA ASP A 101 -37.02 4.65 16.37
C ASP A 101 -36.41 3.27 16.63
N SER A 102 -35.09 3.13 16.55
CA SER A 102 -34.45 1.82 16.75
C SER A 102 -34.49 1.39 18.22
N VAL A 103 -35.05 0.20 18.48
CA VAL A 103 -35.14 -0.47 19.80
C VAL A 103 -33.76 -0.84 20.40
N ILE A 104 -32.68 -0.60 19.67
CA ILE A 104 -31.35 -1.04 20.04
C ILE A 104 -30.82 -0.17 21.20
N THR A 105 -30.65 -0.81 22.35
CA THR A 105 -30.14 -0.16 23.56
C THR A 105 -28.70 0.35 23.38
N ARG A 106 -28.35 1.44 24.06
CA ARG A 106 -26.98 1.98 24.15
C ARG A 106 -25.91 0.91 24.44
N LYS A 107 -26.23 -0.08 25.27
CA LYS A 107 -25.34 -1.21 25.61
C LYS A 107 -24.90 -2.01 24.38
N HIS A 108 -25.80 -2.25 23.42
CA HIS A 108 -25.47 -2.96 22.19
C HIS A 108 -24.58 -2.12 21.27
N MET A 109 -24.75 -0.79 21.27
CA MET A 109 -23.91 0.12 20.51
C MET A 109 -22.49 0.20 21.05
N ASP A 110 -22.34 0.23 22.37
CA ASP A 110 -21.01 0.21 23.01
C ASP A 110 -20.31 -1.14 22.76
N ALA A 111 -21.05 -2.25 22.77
CA ALA A 111 -20.51 -3.56 22.41
C ALA A 111 -20.08 -3.63 20.93
N LEU A 112 -20.90 -3.09 20.02
CA LEU A 112 -20.59 -3.00 18.60
C LEU A 112 -19.36 -2.12 18.33
N ALA A 113 -19.23 -0.99 19.03
CA ALA A 113 -18.05 -0.12 18.93
C ALA A 113 -16.75 -0.85 19.34
N ARG A 114 -16.78 -1.64 20.43
CA ARG A 114 -15.64 -2.46 20.87
C ARG A 114 -15.31 -3.56 19.87
N TRP A 115 -16.32 -4.17 19.27
CA TRP A 115 -16.12 -5.16 18.21
C TRP A 115 -15.48 -4.53 16.97
N PHE A 116 -15.98 -3.37 16.52
CA PHE A 116 -15.35 -2.61 15.43
C PHE A 116 -13.91 -2.25 15.73
N GLU A 117 -13.61 -1.82 16.94
CA GLU A 117 -12.24 -1.53 17.36
C GLU A 117 -11.33 -2.77 17.19
N THR A 118 -11.82 -3.94 17.58
CA THR A 118 -11.10 -5.21 17.40
C THR A 118 -10.88 -5.52 15.91
N VAL A 119 -11.89 -5.35 15.06
CA VAL A 119 -11.79 -5.59 13.62
C VAL A 119 -10.81 -4.63 12.96
N VAL A 120 -10.85 -3.36 13.34
CA VAL A 120 -10.03 -2.30 12.73
C VAL A 120 -8.55 -2.47 13.09
N PHE A 121 -8.24 -2.70 14.36
CA PHE A 121 -6.85 -2.76 14.81
C PHE A 121 -6.23 -4.15 14.67
N ARG A 122 -7.00 -5.24 14.77
CA ARG A 122 -6.46 -6.61 14.66
C ARG A 122 -6.80 -7.33 13.37
N GLY A 123 -7.83 -6.88 12.66
CA GLY A 123 -8.27 -7.48 11.40
C GLY A 123 -7.68 -6.76 10.19
N LEU A 124 -7.82 -5.43 10.17
CA LEU A 124 -7.39 -4.58 9.06
C LEU A 124 -5.98 -4.00 9.23
N ASP A 125 -5.38 -4.12 10.41
CA ASP A 125 -4.12 -3.49 10.80
C ASP A 125 -4.09 -1.98 10.45
N LEU A 126 -5.21 -1.29 10.70
CA LEU A 126 -5.42 0.08 10.24
C LEU A 126 -4.35 1.06 10.73
N PHE A 127 -3.84 0.88 11.95
CA PHE A 127 -2.84 1.79 12.51
C PHE A 127 -1.59 1.85 11.64
N GLN A 128 -1.02 0.71 11.28
CA GLN A 128 0.20 0.64 10.48
C GLN A 128 -0.02 1.16 9.05
N ALA A 129 -1.17 0.85 8.47
CA ALA A 129 -1.54 1.35 7.16
C ALA A 129 -1.73 2.89 7.15
N VAL A 130 -2.38 3.44 8.17
CA VAL A 130 -2.59 4.90 8.30
C VAL A 130 -1.28 5.62 8.62
N ASP A 131 -0.43 5.07 9.48
CA ASP A 131 0.89 5.64 9.80
C ASP A 131 1.72 5.87 8.54
N LEU A 132 1.90 4.84 7.72
CA LEU A 132 2.66 4.91 6.49
C LEU A 132 2.02 5.84 5.44
N THR A 133 0.70 5.77 5.27
CA THR A 133 -0.01 6.61 4.29
C THR A 133 -0.03 8.08 4.69
N LEU A 134 -0.22 8.38 5.97
CA LEU A 134 -0.25 9.74 6.49
C LEU A 134 1.13 10.37 6.41
N HIS A 135 2.18 9.65 6.82
CA HIS A 135 3.56 10.12 6.67
C HIS A 135 3.88 10.47 5.21
N THR A 136 3.53 9.56 4.28
CA THR A 136 3.76 9.76 2.84
C THR A 136 2.95 10.94 2.29
N THR A 137 1.72 11.12 2.78
CA THR A 137 0.85 12.25 2.39
C THR A 137 1.39 13.58 2.89
N VAL A 138 1.90 13.65 4.13
CA VAL A 138 2.52 14.89 4.64
C VAL A 138 3.84 15.19 3.91
N LYS A 139 4.62 14.15 3.56
CA LYS A 139 5.89 14.29 2.83
C LYS A 139 5.70 14.72 1.37
N THR A 140 4.76 14.09 0.65
CA THR A 140 4.68 14.16 -0.82
C THR A 140 3.33 14.62 -1.36
N GLY A 141 2.34 14.80 -0.49
CA GLY A 141 0.99 15.26 -0.83
C GLY A 141 0.04 14.17 -1.32
N THR A 142 0.55 12.99 -1.70
CA THR A 142 -0.27 11.89 -2.24
C THR A 142 0.11 10.56 -1.63
N CYS A 143 -0.90 9.72 -1.37
CA CYS A 143 -0.69 8.33 -1.02
C CYS A 143 -1.80 7.48 -1.65
N LEU A 144 -1.52 6.19 -1.78
CA LEU A 144 -2.48 5.23 -2.29
C LEU A 144 -2.61 4.12 -1.26
N LEU A 145 -3.87 3.77 -0.97
CA LEU A 145 -4.17 2.68 -0.06
C LEU A 145 -4.97 1.63 -0.81
N LYS A 146 -4.44 0.41 -0.84
CA LYS A 146 -5.12 -0.74 -1.42
C LYS A 146 -5.63 -1.64 -0.30
N ALA A 147 -6.81 -2.21 -0.50
CA ALA A 147 -7.42 -3.14 0.44
C ALA A 147 -7.62 -4.53 -0.20
N PRO A 148 -6.54 -5.25 -0.56
CA PRO A 148 -6.67 -6.61 -1.08
C PRO A 148 -7.25 -7.55 -0.03
N TYR A 149 -7.95 -8.58 -0.52
CA TYR A 149 -8.27 -9.74 0.28
C TYR A 149 -7.06 -10.68 0.28
N VAL A 150 -6.49 -10.90 1.45
CA VAL A 150 -5.29 -11.73 1.62
C VAL A 150 -5.63 -12.95 2.47
N ARG A 151 -5.05 -14.08 2.10
CA ARG A 151 -5.09 -15.34 2.86
C ARG A 151 -3.69 -15.57 3.38
N ASP A 152 -3.45 -15.22 4.64
CA ASP A 152 -2.14 -15.44 5.25
C ASP A 152 -2.10 -16.81 5.90
N PRO A 153 -1.13 -17.66 5.53
CA PRO A 153 -0.83 -18.87 6.28
C PRO A 153 -0.12 -18.47 7.58
N ILE A 154 -0.80 -18.60 8.72
CA ILE A 154 -0.13 -18.44 10.02
C ILE A 154 0.33 -19.82 10.46
N TRP A 155 1.65 -19.99 10.57
CA TRP A 155 2.27 -21.14 11.19
C TRP A 155 2.24 -20.95 12.71
N VAL A 156 1.35 -21.68 13.40
CA VAL A 156 1.35 -21.71 14.86
C VAL A 156 2.26 -22.87 15.28
N GLY A 157 3.47 -22.54 15.74
CA GLY A 157 4.36 -23.52 16.35
C GLY A 157 3.78 -24.01 17.68
N GLY A 158 3.59 -25.32 17.84
CA GLY A 158 3.21 -25.92 19.11
C GLY A 158 4.38 -25.82 20.09
N ALA A 159 4.13 -25.31 21.30
CA ALA A 159 5.16 -25.11 22.33
C ALA A 159 5.51 -26.39 23.12
N LEU A 160 5.30 -27.59 22.56
CA LEU A 160 5.56 -28.87 23.24
C LEU A 160 6.49 -29.76 22.41
N GLU A 161 7.50 -30.33 23.08
CA GLU A 161 8.37 -31.38 22.53
C GLU A 161 7.50 -32.55 22.04
N GLY A 162 7.54 -32.81 20.73
CA GLY A 162 6.81 -33.91 20.09
C GLY A 162 5.46 -33.57 19.47
N ALA A 163 5.08 -32.28 19.37
CA ALA A 163 3.89 -31.90 18.61
C ALA A 163 4.19 -31.88 17.10
N ASP A 164 3.62 -32.84 16.38
CA ASP A 164 3.54 -32.88 14.93
C ASP A 164 3.21 -31.50 14.32
N GLU A 165 3.88 -31.25 13.20
CA GLU A 165 3.73 -30.21 12.18
C GLU A 165 2.59 -29.20 12.41
N GLY A 166 2.98 -27.94 12.54
CA GLY A 166 2.09 -26.81 12.83
C GLY A 166 0.84 -26.78 11.96
N LYS A 167 -0.32 -26.71 12.60
CA LYS A 167 -1.59 -26.42 11.91
C LYS A 167 -1.49 -25.04 11.27
N GLU A 168 -1.47 -25.01 9.94
CA GLU A 168 -1.63 -23.80 9.14
C GLU A 168 -3.04 -23.23 9.38
N ILE A 169 -3.16 -22.17 10.20
CA ILE A 169 -4.42 -21.44 10.32
C ILE A 169 -4.42 -20.39 9.22
N LYS A 170 -5.23 -20.63 8.18
CA LYS A 170 -5.45 -19.66 7.10
C LYS A 170 -6.32 -18.53 7.63
N ARG A 171 -5.73 -17.37 7.95
CA ARG A 171 -6.51 -16.18 8.25
C ARG A 171 -6.82 -15.48 6.95
N ALA A 172 -8.09 -15.52 6.55
CA ALA A 172 -8.57 -14.84 5.36
C ALA A 172 -9.25 -13.52 5.76
N GLY A 173 -8.78 -12.41 5.21
CA GLY A 173 -9.30 -11.09 5.56
C GLY A 173 -8.89 -10.01 4.58
N MET A 174 -9.59 -8.89 4.62
CA MET A 174 -9.12 -7.68 3.97
C MET A 174 -7.93 -7.14 4.79
N LYS A 175 -6.85 -6.78 4.12
CA LYS A 175 -5.71 -6.10 4.74
C LYS A 175 -5.42 -4.82 4.00
N LEU A 176 -5.05 -3.79 4.73
CA LEU A 176 -4.74 -2.48 4.17
C LEU A 176 -3.24 -2.42 3.87
N TYR A 177 -2.89 -2.15 2.62
CA TYR A 177 -1.53 -2.00 2.16
C TYR A 177 -1.33 -0.60 1.59
N PRO A 178 -0.40 0.19 2.16
CA PRO A 178 0.06 1.39 1.49
C PRO A 178 0.78 0.99 0.21
N VAL A 179 0.49 1.70 -0.87
CA VAL A 179 1.19 1.57 -2.14
C VAL A 179 1.97 2.85 -2.34
N ASP A 180 3.28 2.71 -2.51
CA ASP A 180 4.14 3.82 -2.85
C ASP A 180 3.69 4.42 -4.18
N TYR A 181 3.70 5.76 -4.26
CA TYR A 181 3.27 6.45 -5.46
C TYR A 181 4.10 6.01 -6.68
N ASP A 182 5.39 5.74 -6.48
CA ASP A 182 6.33 5.24 -7.50
C ASP A 182 5.94 3.89 -8.10
N ASP A 183 5.13 3.10 -7.41
CA ASP A 183 4.69 1.79 -7.87
C ASP A 183 3.27 1.81 -8.47
N PHE A 184 2.67 2.99 -8.69
CA PHE A 184 1.29 3.10 -9.18
C PHE A 184 1.12 4.09 -10.35
N TRP A 185 0.38 3.67 -11.37
CA TRP A 185 0.06 4.50 -12.54
C TRP A 185 -1.40 4.38 -12.94
N PRO A 186 -2.21 5.45 -12.76
CA PRO A 186 -3.55 5.50 -13.32
C PRO A 186 -3.51 5.82 -14.82
N TYR A 187 -4.48 5.29 -15.57
CA TYR A 187 -4.74 5.66 -16.97
C TYR A 187 -6.23 5.97 -17.19
N PRO A 188 -6.59 7.15 -17.72
CA PRO A 188 -5.72 8.26 -18.08
C PRO A 188 -5.18 9.02 -16.85
N VAL A 189 -4.01 9.64 -16.97
CA VAL A 189 -3.37 10.42 -15.88
C VAL A 189 -4.17 11.68 -15.53
N THR A 190 -4.99 12.18 -16.45
CA THR A 190 -5.86 13.36 -16.26
C THR A 190 -7.09 13.11 -15.41
N ALA A 191 -7.37 11.85 -15.03
CA ALA A 191 -8.49 11.51 -14.17
C ALA A 191 -8.33 12.17 -12.79
N GLN A 192 -9.34 12.93 -12.37
CA GLN A 192 -9.32 13.60 -11.06
C GLN A 192 -9.67 12.63 -9.92
N THR A 193 -10.49 11.61 -10.21
CA THR A 193 -10.86 10.60 -9.22
C THR A 193 -10.49 9.21 -9.70
N LEU A 194 -10.21 8.29 -8.77
CA LEU A 194 -9.96 6.88 -9.08
C LEU A 194 -11.14 6.18 -9.76
N LYS A 195 -12.35 6.77 -9.71
CA LYS A 195 -13.54 6.23 -10.37
C LYS A 195 -13.53 6.46 -11.88
N ASP A 196 -12.85 7.51 -12.33
CA ASP A 196 -12.76 7.88 -13.75
C ASP A 196 -11.58 7.21 -14.44
N VAL A 197 -10.75 6.50 -13.67
CA VAL A 197 -9.58 5.79 -14.18
C VAL A 197 -10.02 4.49 -14.85
N SER A 198 -9.63 4.34 -16.11
CA SER A 198 -9.95 3.16 -16.91
C SER A 198 -9.09 1.95 -16.55
N ILE A 199 -7.79 2.18 -16.30
CA ILE A 199 -6.83 1.12 -16.00
C ILE A 199 -5.90 1.56 -14.87
N LEU A 200 -5.69 0.65 -13.91
CA LEU A 200 -4.75 0.84 -12.81
C LEU A 200 -3.57 -0.10 -12.98
N PHE A 201 -2.40 0.46 -13.24
CA PHE A 201 -1.15 -0.29 -13.21
C PHE A 201 -0.53 -0.16 -11.84
N HIS A 202 -0.13 -1.29 -11.27
CA HIS A 202 0.53 -1.36 -9.98
C HIS A 202 1.70 -2.32 -10.07
N ARG A 203 2.90 -1.84 -9.76
CA ARG A 203 4.10 -2.65 -9.63
C ARG A 203 4.05 -3.38 -8.30
N VAL A 204 4.06 -4.70 -8.35
CA VAL A 204 4.14 -5.53 -7.15
C VAL A 204 5.58 -6.02 -7.02
N ARG A 205 6.20 -5.76 -5.88
CA ARG A 205 7.49 -6.34 -5.51
C ARG A 205 7.19 -7.63 -4.74
N LEU A 206 7.73 -8.74 -5.21
CA LEU A 206 7.50 -10.05 -4.62
C LEU A 206 8.84 -10.68 -4.23
N THR A 207 8.84 -11.39 -3.12
CA THR A 207 9.97 -12.26 -2.78
C THR A 207 9.90 -13.54 -3.63
N ARG A 208 11.04 -14.23 -3.73
CA ARG A 208 11.11 -15.51 -4.45
C ARG A 208 10.09 -16.53 -3.89
N GLU A 209 10.01 -16.63 -2.57
CA GLU A 209 9.08 -17.51 -1.86
C GLU A 209 7.62 -17.18 -2.18
N GLU A 210 7.26 -15.90 -2.26
CA GLU A 210 5.92 -15.47 -2.63
C GLU A 210 5.57 -15.82 -4.09
N VAL A 211 6.53 -15.73 -5.00
CA VAL A 211 6.34 -16.14 -6.41
C VAL A 211 6.16 -17.65 -6.50
N GLU A 212 6.97 -18.43 -5.79
CA GLU A 212 6.84 -19.90 -5.72
C GLU A 212 5.50 -20.31 -5.10
N TYR A 213 5.09 -19.66 -4.01
CA TYR A 213 3.78 -19.88 -3.39
C TYR A 213 2.62 -19.52 -4.34
N ARG A 214 2.72 -18.43 -5.11
CA ARG A 214 1.70 -18.04 -6.10
C ARG A 214 1.65 -18.96 -7.31
N LYS A 215 2.79 -19.54 -7.71
CA LYS A 215 2.85 -20.57 -8.75
C LYS A 215 2.19 -21.86 -8.29
N ALA A 216 2.40 -22.25 -7.03
CA ALA A 216 1.81 -23.44 -6.42
C ALA A 216 0.32 -23.25 -6.08
N SER A 217 -0.07 -22.05 -5.63
CA SER A 217 -1.45 -21.73 -5.28
C SER A 217 -2.27 -21.38 -6.52
N ARG A 218 -3.21 -22.26 -6.88
CA ARG A 218 -4.20 -22.01 -7.95
C ARG A 218 -5.14 -20.84 -7.67
N ASP A 219 -5.07 -20.25 -6.48
CA ASP A 219 -5.96 -19.18 -6.01
C ASP A 219 -5.82 -17.87 -6.78
N TYR A 220 -4.68 -17.63 -7.47
CA TYR A 220 -4.39 -16.32 -8.06
C TYR A 220 -4.46 -16.25 -9.59
N ASN A 221 -4.69 -17.36 -10.32
CA ASN A 221 -4.68 -17.40 -11.80
C ASN A 221 -3.44 -16.69 -12.41
N TRP A 222 -2.26 -16.90 -11.82
CA TRP A 222 -1.02 -16.36 -12.37
C TRP A 222 -0.53 -17.20 -13.55
N ASN A 223 0.02 -16.53 -14.56
CA ASN A 223 0.64 -17.22 -15.70
C ASN A 223 1.93 -17.89 -15.23
N ALA A 224 2.01 -19.22 -15.32
CA ALA A 224 3.17 -20.00 -14.88
C ALA A 224 4.47 -19.58 -15.57
N GLY A 225 4.41 -19.27 -16.87
CA GLY A 225 5.58 -18.78 -17.62
C GLY A 225 6.05 -17.41 -17.15
N ALA A 226 5.14 -16.53 -16.73
CA ALA A 226 5.49 -15.24 -16.12
C ALA A 226 6.13 -15.43 -14.73
N CYS A 227 5.64 -16.39 -13.92
CA CYS A 227 6.29 -16.76 -12.67
C CYS A 227 7.71 -17.28 -12.89
N ASP A 228 7.91 -18.15 -13.90
CA ASP A 228 9.23 -18.70 -14.22
C ASP A 228 10.21 -17.62 -14.70
N ALA A 229 9.74 -16.69 -15.53
CA ALA A 229 10.54 -15.54 -15.93
C ALA A 229 10.95 -14.65 -14.74
N LEU A 230 10.06 -14.44 -13.77
CA LEU A 230 10.36 -13.68 -12.55
C LEU A 230 11.39 -14.40 -11.66
N LEU A 231 11.30 -15.73 -11.55
CA LEU A 231 12.25 -16.54 -10.76
C LEU A 231 13.64 -16.63 -11.39
N MET A 232 13.74 -16.50 -12.72
CA MET A 232 15.02 -16.49 -13.45
C MET A 232 15.65 -15.10 -13.55
N SER A 233 14.91 -14.03 -13.28
CA SER A 233 15.44 -12.67 -13.31
C SER A 233 16.40 -12.46 -12.13
N PRO A 234 17.64 -11.98 -12.35
CA PRO A 234 18.52 -11.60 -11.25
C PRO A 234 17.88 -10.43 -10.48
N SER A 235 17.80 -10.61 -9.16
CA SER A 235 17.28 -9.64 -8.19
C SER A 235 18.15 -8.40 -8.08
#